data_AF-A0A2V8J6X3-F1
#
_entry.id   AF-A0A2V8J6X3-F1
#
_cell.length_a   1.000
_cell.length_b   1.000
_cell.length_c   1.000
_cell.angle_alpha   90.00
_cell.angle_beta   90.00
_cell.angle_gamma   90.00
#
_symmetry.space_group_name_H-M   'P 1'
#
loop_
_entity.id
_entity.type
_entity.pdbx_description
1 polymer ?
#
loop_
_entity_poly.entity_id
_entity_poly.type
_entity_poly.pdbx_seq_one_letter_code
_entity_poly.pdbx_strand_id
1 'polypeptide(L)'
;MRRSAITAKDAMRQGDDSQSGEGPNHVRRRFWLQLLVALCAVLAVTRIEIPPRTRWSRHTRLARTGPLALCLLGCWLQVAGRPAPRLEVFPKHFLLHPGEQIHYTVCESREGNQPRCPDAEFATQDPEIVRLIKPTGLFEALRPGRTELVVRTPTSERRVTIQVAGRAETPMMAVPHSTVREIVAKELLFVGHANLDGFDHTAVAKPGIDRLVQEAKKNGWTVVYWVSQEYPDWYTADRHPDYAIISEGQEHQIRVEAQRIVFAGGGFMFCLVRNAQMTLHSMLKRNVAPRIHFVFPAQAIWRGPADARPYPAPMALLTTSFARCANDARAYDEVVVPFLDRMIMQFPVAGYPADPPAPPLSDLLKDWNIVVRFGDRFERVYRRGDSNKTLLVEFQGV
;
A
#
# COMPACT_ATOMS: atom_id res chain seq x y z
N MET A 1 -6.99 16.69 48.19
CA MET A 1 -7.04 15.22 48.00
C MET A 1 -6.50 14.90 46.62
N ARG A 2 -5.38 14.18 46.55
CA ARG A 2 -4.71 13.78 45.31
C ARG A 2 -5.51 12.68 44.59
N ARG A 3 -5.69 12.80 43.27
CA ARG A 3 -6.04 11.66 42.40
C ARG A 3 -4.89 11.45 41.42
N SER A 4 -4.30 10.26 41.50
CA SER A 4 -3.14 9.82 40.72
C SER A 4 -3.54 9.53 39.28
N ALA A 5 -2.71 9.99 38.35
CA ALA A 5 -2.75 9.61 36.94
C ALA A 5 -2.11 8.24 36.78
N ILE A 6 -2.84 7.30 36.17
CA ILE A 6 -2.29 6.02 35.71
C ILE A 6 -1.78 6.26 34.29
N THR A 7 -0.47 6.18 34.11
CA THR A 7 0.17 6.26 32.79
C THR A 7 0.07 4.92 32.07
N ALA A 8 -0.02 4.96 30.73
CA ALA A 8 -0.18 3.82 29.82
C ALA A 8 0.93 2.72 29.90
N LYS A 9 1.88 2.84 30.82
CA LYS A 9 2.93 1.85 31.10
C LYS A 9 2.48 0.73 32.04
N ASP A 10 1.44 0.94 32.83
CA ASP A 10 1.01 -0.02 33.87
C ASP A 10 0.00 -1.07 33.39
N ALA A 11 -0.56 -0.91 32.18
CA ALA A 11 -1.47 -1.89 31.57
C ALA A 11 -0.74 -3.06 30.85
N MET A 12 0.61 -3.05 30.81
CA MET A 12 1.42 -4.02 30.07
C MET A 12 1.82 -5.28 30.87
N ARG A 13 1.36 -5.46 32.12
CA ARG A 13 1.89 -6.50 33.02
C ARG A 13 0.93 -7.59 33.48
N GLN A 14 -0.27 -7.70 32.92
CA GLN A 14 -1.19 -8.78 33.24
C GLN A 14 -1.77 -9.39 31.96
N GLY A 15 -1.15 -10.48 31.50
CA GLY A 15 -1.60 -11.22 30.34
C GLY A 15 -0.58 -12.24 29.88
N ASP A 16 0.04 -12.96 30.81
CA ASP A 16 0.91 -14.08 30.50
C ASP A 16 0.46 -15.23 31.41
N ASP A 17 -0.53 -15.99 30.95
CA ASP A 17 -0.73 -17.38 31.35
C ASP A 17 -1.77 -18.04 30.43
N SER A 18 -1.42 -19.24 29.95
CA SER A 18 -2.21 -20.24 29.21
C SER A 18 -2.37 -20.07 27.68
N GLN A 19 -1.54 -20.80 26.92
CA GLN A 19 -1.99 -21.85 25.98
C GLN A 19 -0.80 -22.64 25.42
N SER A 20 -0.69 -23.89 25.85
CA SER A 20 0.23 -24.90 25.34
C SER A 20 -0.12 -25.30 23.90
N GLY A 21 0.65 -24.81 22.92
CA GLY A 21 0.61 -25.18 21.51
C GLY A 21 1.83 -26.01 21.10
N GLU A 22 1.59 -27.12 20.41
CA GLU A 22 2.57 -28.16 20.04
C GLU A 22 3.85 -27.61 19.38
N GLY A 23 5.01 -27.98 19.93
CA GLY A 23 6.31 -27.49 19.48
C GLY A 23 6.83 -28.09 18.15
N PRO A 24 7.79 -27.41 17.49
CA PRO A 24 8.34 -27.74 16.16
C PRO A 24 9.03 -29.12 16.06
N ASN A 25 9.25 -29.80 17.19
CA ASN A 25 9.82 -31.15 17.24
C ASN A 25 8.83 -32.25 16.80
N HIS A 26 7.51 -32.02 16.86
CA HIS A 26 6.53 -33.02 16.41
C HIS A 26 6.42 -33.14 14.89
N VAL A 27 6.59 -32.03 14.16
CA VAL A 27 6.58 -32.03 12.69
C VAL A 27 7.83 -32.72 12.12
N ARG A 28 9.01 -32.46 12.72
CA ARG A 28 10.24 -33.19 12.37
C ARG A 28 10.14 -34.69 12.67
N ARG A 29 9.55 -35.09 13.80
CA ARG A 29 9.35 -36.52 14.12
C ARG A 29 8.42 -37.23 13.12
N ARG A 30 7.33 -36.60 12.69
CA ARG A 30 6.43 -37.19 11.67
C ARG A 30 7.11 -37.36 10.31
N PHE A 31 7.95 -36.42 9.91
CA PHE A 31 8.72 -36.51 8.66
C PHE A 31 9.72 -37.68 8.69
N TRP A 32 10.49 -37.82 9.77
CA TRP A 32 11.44 -38.92 9.91
C TRP A 32 10.76 -40.29 10.01
N LEU A 33 9.59 -40.38 10.67
CA LEU A 33 8.82 -41.62 10.73
C LEU A 33 8.33 -42.04 9.34
N GLN A 34 7.84 -41.10 8.52
CA GLN A 34 7.37 -41.37 7.16
C GLN A 34 8.53 -41.78 6.23
N LEU A 35 9.70 -41.15 6.38
CA LEU A 35 10.90 -41.53 5.63
C LEU A 35 11.38 -42.94 6.00
N LEU A 36 11.33 -43.31 7.29
CA LEU A 36 11.73 -44.63 7.77
C LEU A 36 10.78 -45.73 7.27
N VAL A 37 9.47 -45.47 7.26
CA VAL A 37 8.45 -46.38 6.71
C VAL A 37 8.67 -46.59 5.21
N ALA A 38 8.98 -45.53 4.46
CA ALA A 38 9.30 -45.63 3.04
C ALA A 38 10.58 -46.45 2.79
N LEU A 39 11.61 -46.28 3.61
CA LEU A 39 12.86 -47.03 3.48
C LEU A 39 12.68 -48.52 3.81
N CYS A 40 11.90 -48.84 4.86
CA CYS A 40 11.56 -50.22 5.22
C CYS A 40 10.72 -50.92 4.14
N ALA A 41 9.80 -50.20 3.49
CA ALA A 41 9.03 -50.74 2.36
C ALA A 41 9.91 -51.09 1.16
N VAL A 42 10.92 -50.26 0.86
CA VAL A 42 11.90 -50.53 -0.22
C VAL A 42 12.77 -51.74 0.11
N LEU A 43 13.25 -51.86 1.36
CA LEU A 43 14.08 -52.98 1.79
C LEU A 43 13.29 -54.32 1.82
N ALA A 44 12.01 -54.29 2.18
CA ALA A 44 11.14 -55.47 2.15
C ALA A 44 10.91 -56.01 0.73
N VAL A 45 10.88 -55.14 -0.28
CA VAL A 45 10.75 -55.54 -1.70
C VAL A 45 12.04 -56.17 -2.24
N THR A 46 13.21 -55.84 -1.66
CA THR A 46 14.51 -56.38 -2.10
C THR A 46 14.88 -57.74 -1.49
N ARG A 47 14.10 -58.28 -0.53
CA ARG A 47 14.33 -59.59 0.11
C ARG A 47 13.36 -60.69 -0.36
N ILE A 48 12.96 -60.70 -1.64
CA ILE A 48 12.31 -61.87 -2.22
C ILE A 48 13.39 -62.83 -2.71
N GLU A 49 13.57 -63.92 -1.97
CA GLU A 49 14.45 -65.05 -2.26
C GLU A 49 14.26 -65.57 -3.70
N ILE A 50 15.38 -65.93 -4.33
CA ILE A 50 15.43 -66.52 -5.67
C ILE A 50 15.29 -68.06 -5.50
N PRO A 51 14.18 -68.70 -5.94
CA PRO A 51 14.15 -70.15 -6.05
C PRO A 51 14.83 -70.62 -7.36
N PRO A 52 15.33 -71.86 -7.42
CA PRO A 52 16.21 -72.29 -8.49
C PRO A 52 15.47 -72.51 -9.81
N ARG A 53 16.25 -72.30 -10.87
CA ARG A 53 15.96 -72.37 -12.31
C ARG A 53 14.91 -73.41 -12.72
N THR A 54 13.79 -72.93 -13.26
CA THR A 54 13.14 -73.56 -14.41
C THR A 54 12.68 -72.52 -15.43
N ARG A 55 12.64 -72.98 -16.68
CA ARG A 55 12.79 -72.23 -17.93
C ARG A 55 11.45 -71.64 -18.40
N TRP A 56 11.10 -70.41 -17.98
CA TRP A 56 9.92 -69.69 -18.49
C TRP A 56 10.23 -68.24 -18.89
N SER A 57 9.45 -67.73 -19.84
CA SER A 57 9.72 -66.68 -20.83
C SER A 57 10.15 -65.29 -20.32
N ARG A 58 10.91 -64.56 -21.17
CA ARG A 58 11.44 -63.20 -20.96
C ARG A 58 10.38 -62.07 -20.87
N HIS A 59 9.08 -62.37 -20.88
CA HIS A 59 8.03 -61.33 -20.98
C HIS A 59 7.36 -60.90 -19.67
N THR A 60 7.68 -61.50 -18.52
CA THR A 60 6.96 -61.24 -17.26
C THR A 60 7.78 -60.55 -16.15
N ARG A 61 9.04 -60.16 -16.40
CA ARG A 61 9.81 -59.36 -15.42
C ARG A 61 9.71 -57.84 -15.59
N LEU A 62 9.21 -57.35 -16.72
CA LEU A 62 9.00 -55.91 -16.96
C LEU A 62 7.70 -55.34 -16.36
N ALA A 63 6.79 -56.19 -15.90
CA ALA A 63 5.45 -55.77 -15.44
C ALA A 63 5.35 -55.43 -13.94
N ARG A 64 6.38 -55.66 -13.12
CA ARG A 64 6.33 -55.43 -11.65
C ARG A 64 7.22 -54.30 -11.12
N THR A 65 8.19 -53.80 -11.89
CA THR A 65 9.04 -52.65 -11.50
C THR A 65 8.56 -51.33 -12.09
N GLY A 66 7.78 -51.36 -13.17
CA GLY A 66 7.20 -50.17 -13.81
C GLY A 66 6.24 -49.34 -12.93
N PRO A 67 5.28 -49.94 -12.19
CA PRO A 67 4.28 -49.15 -11.47
C PRO A 67 4.85 -48.40 -10.26
N LEU A 68 5.84 -48.99 -9.57
CA LEU A 68 6.48 -48.39 -8.40
C LEU A 68 7.43 -47.25 -8.77
N ALA A 69 8.15 -47.38 -9.89
CA ALA A 69 8.97 -46.30 -10.43
C ALA A 69 8.13 -45.13 -10.95
N LEU A 70 6.96 -45.40 -11.57
CA LEU A 70 6.00 -44.38 -11.99
C LEU A 70 5.34 -43.64 -10.81
N CYS A 71 5.00 -44.34 -9.72
CA CYS A 71 4.46 -43.69 -8.52
C CYS A 71 5.50 -42.83 -7.80
N LEU A 72 6.77 -43.26 -7.76
CA LEU A 72 7.86 -42.47 -7.18
C LEU A 72 8.23 -41.26 -8.05
N LEU A 73 8.17 -41.38 -9.39
CA LEU A 73 8.31 -40.24 -10.30
C LEU A 73 7.14 -39.25 -10.15
N GLY A 74 5.91 -39.75 -10.00
CA GLY A 74 4.71 -38.94 -9.77
C GLY A 74 4.77 -38.16 -8.44
N CYS A 75 5.29 -38.77 -7.37
CA CYS A 75 5.51 -38.09 -6.09
C CYS A 75 6.65 -37.06 -6.17
N TRP A 76 7.71 -37.32 -6.93
CA TRP A 76 8.79 -36.36 -7.16
C TRP A 76 8.35 -35.16 -8.01
N LEU A 77 7.52 -35.39 -9.04
CA LEU A 77 6.97 -34.32 -9.88
C LEU A 77 5.92 -33.47 -9.15
N GLN A 78 5.20 -34.02 -8.16
CA GLN A 78 4.30 -33.23 -7.30
C GLN A 78 5.02 -32.35 -6.27
N VAL A 79 6.25 -32.71 -5.87
CA VAL A 79 7.09 -31.88 -4.99
C VAL A 79 7.87 -30.83 -5.78
N ALA A 80 8.22 -31.10 -7.05
CA ALA A 80 9.00 -30.21 -7.91
C ALA A 80 8.17 -29.13 -8.64
N GLY A 81 6.84 -29.12 -8.50
CA GLY A 81 5.94 -28.30 -9.34
C GLY A 81 5.15 -27.20 -8.63
N ARG A 82 5.45 -26.86 -7.37
CA ARG A 82 4.79 -25.70 -6.75
C ARG A 82 5.60 -24.43 -7.06
N PRO A 83 5.04 -23.43 -7.76
CA PRO A 83 5.74 -22.18 -7.98
C PRO A 83 6.12 -21.59 -6.61
N ALA A 84 7.40 -21.24 -6.45
CA ALA A 84 7.89 -20.60 -5.25
C ALA A 84 7.04 -19.35 -4.96
N PRO A 85 6.68 -19.08 -3.69
CA PRO A 85 5.93 -17.88 -3.36
C PRO A 85 6.63 -16.65 -3.92
N ARG A 86 5.88 -15.80 -4.64
CA ARG A 86 6.40 -14.56 -5.19
C ARG A 86 6.61 -13.59 -4.03
N LEU A 87 7.86 -13.48 -3.58
CA LEU A 87 8.25 -12.52 -2.57
C LEU A 87 8.32 -11.13 -3.20
N GLU A 88 7.56 -10.18 -2.69
CA GLU A 88 7.53 -8.79 -3.15
C GLU A 88 7.99 -7.85 -2.05
N VAL A 89 8.96 -7.00 -2.36
CA VAL A 89 9.45 -5.95 -1.45
C VAL A 89 8.69 -4.65 -1.74
N PHE A 90 8.20 -3.98 -0.71
CA PHE A 90 7.50 -2.70 -0.78
C PHE A 90 8.16 -1.69 0.17
N PRO A 91 8.17 -0.39 -0.17
CA PRO A 91 7.67 0.19 -1.41
C PRO A 91 8.53 -0.21 -2.62
N LYS A 92 8.00 0.01 -3.83
CA LYS A 92 8.80 -0.07 -5.07
C LYS A 92 9.63 1.20 -5.29
N HIS A 93 10.17 1.75 -4.20
CA HIS A 93 10.98 2.95 -4.22
C HIS A 93 12.43 2.57 -3.93
N PHE A 94 13.27 2.61 -4.96
CA PHE A 94 14.66 2.16 -4.89
C PHE A 94 15.64 3.22 -5.41
N LEU A 95 15.20 4.48 -5.46
CA LEU A 95 16.04 5.63 -5.82
C LEU A 95 16.03 6.62 -4.67
N LEU A 96 17.00 6.53 -3.77
CA LEU A 96 17.08 7.37 -2.59
C LEU A 96 18.04 8.54 -2.79
N HIS A 97 17.97 9.52 -1.90
CA HIS A 97 18.99 10.55 -1.74
C HIS A 97 19.69 10.43 -0.38
N PRO A 98 20.95 10.87 -0.25
CA PRO A 98 21.66 10.86 1.02
C PRO A 98 20.84 11.54 2.14
N GLY A 99 20.71 10.85 3.27
CA GLY A 99 19.92 11.24 4.44
C GLY A 99 18.49 10.69 4.45
N GLU A 100 17.96 10.20 3.32
CA GLU A 100 16.61 9.62 3.30
C GLU A 100 16.57 8.27 4.02
N GLN A 101 15.52 8.08 4.82
CA GLN A 101 15.20 6.80 5.45
C GLN A 101 14.04 6.13 4.71
N ILE A 102 14.01 4.80 4.68
CA ILE A 102 12.94 4.04 4.07
C ILE A 102 12.72 2.71 4.77
N HIS A 103 11.46 2.38 5.06
CA HIS A 103 11.09 1.10 5.64
C HIS A 103 10.61 0.14 4.55
N TYR A 104 11.42 -0.86 4.22
CA TYR A 104 11.01 -1.95 3.36
C TYR A 104 10.24 -3.04 4.14
N THR A 105 9.09 -3.42 3.60
CA THR A 105 8.27 -4.55 4.06
C THR A 105 8.21 -5.59 2.95
N VAL A 106 7.80 -6.82 3.29
CA VAL A 106 7.61 -7.88 2.30
C VAL A 106 6.22 -8.48 2.32
N CYS A 107 5.76 -8.86 1.15
CA CYS A 107 4.57 -9.65 0.96
C CYS A 107 4.91 -10.89 0.12
N GLU A 108 4.46 -12.05 0.57
CA GLU A 108 4.50 -13.27 -0.22
C GLU A 108 3.11 -13.58 -0.75
N SER A 109 2.99 -13.72 -2.07
CA SER A 109 1.79 -14.25 -2.71
C SER A 109 2.05 -15.67 -3.23
N ARG A 110 1.03 -16.52 -3.10
CA ARG A 110 0.94 -17.82 -3.77
C ARG A 110 -0.33 -17.83 -4.59
N GLU A 111 -0.26 -18.45 -5.77
CA GLU A 111 -1.41 -18.58 -6.65
C GLU A 111 -2.58 -19.23 -5.90
N GLY A 112 -3.75 -18.57 -5.91
CA GLY A 112 -4.96 -19.03 -5.22
C GLY A 112 -5.04 -18.73 -3.71
N ASN A 113 -4.01 -18.15 -3.09
CA ASN A 113 -4.01 -17.81 -1.66
C ASN A 113 -4.01 -16.29 -1.41
N GLN A 114 -4.52 -15.89 -0.25
CA GLN A 114 -4.35 -14.51 0.21
C GLN A 114 -2.85 -14.19 0.44
N PRO A 115 -2.40 -12.99 0.03
CA PRO A 115 -1.04 -12.55 0.30
C PRO A 115 -0.76 -12.47 1.81
N ARG A 116 0.43 -12.90 2.24
CA ARG A 116 0.89 -12.84 3.63
C ARG A 116 2.10 -11.92 3.77
N CYS A 117 2.26 -11.26 4.91
CA CYS A 117 3.44 -10.46 5.22
C CYS A 117 4.29 -11.21 6.25
N PRO A 118 5.21 -12.09 5.83
CA PRO A 118 6.03 -12.85 6.77
C PRO A 118 7.11 -11.97 7.42
N ASP A 119 7.65 -12.44 8.55
CA ASP A 119 8.91 -11.92 9.05
C ASP A 119 10.01 -12.15 8.01
N ALA A 120 10.84 -11.13 7.82
CA ALA A 120 11.94 -11.16 6.87
C ALA A 120 13.23 -10.65 7.48
N GLU A 121 14.33 -11.27 7.07
CA GLU A 121 15.67 -10.79 7.33
C GLU A 121 16.09 -9.86 6.19
N PHE A 122 16.66 -8.72 6.58
CA PHE A 122 17.08 -7.67 5.66
C PHE A 122 18.60 -7.49 5.75
N ALA A 123 19.27 -7.37 4.60
CA ALA A 123 20.69 -7.07 4.51
C ALA A 123 20.99 -6.19 3.29
N THR A 124 22.06 -5.42 3.36
CA THR A 124 22.61 -4.62 2.26
C THR A 124 23.97 -5.18 1.87
N GLN A 125 24.28 -5.22 0.58
CA GLN A 125 25.62 -5.61 0.13
C GLN A 125 26.68 -4.55 0.40
N ASP A 126 26.26 -3.28 0.42
CA ASP A 126 27.13 -2.15 0.65
C ASP A 126 26.52 -1.20 1.70
N PRO A 127 26.90 -1.36 2.98
CA PRO A 127 26.42 -0.51 4.07
C PRO A 127 26.97 0.92 4.02
N GLU A 128 27.96 1.23 3.17
CA GLU A 128 28.44 2.60 2.98
C GLU A 128 27.55 3.41 2.03
N ILE A 129 26.80 2.72 1.15
CA ILE A 129 25.81 3.34 0.25
C ILE A 129 24.43 3.39 0.93
N VAL A 130 23.94 2.26 1.44
CA VAL A 130 22.66 2.16 2.16
C VAL A 130 22.85 1.31 3.41
N ARG A 131 22.52 1.85 4.58
CA ARG A 131 22.71 1.19 5.89
C ARG A 131 21.39 0.72 6.48
N LEU A 132 21.35 -0.51 6.98
CA LEU A 132 20.24 -1.00 7.80
C LEU A 132 20.29 -0.36 9.19
N ILE A 133 19.28 0.42 9.55
CA ILE A 133 19.15 1.05 10.88
C ILE A 133 18.43 0.13 11.86
N LYS A 134 17.33 -0.52 11.42
CA LYS A 134 16.54 -1.44 12.26
C LYS A 134 16.36 -2.78 11.56
N PRO A 135 16.49 -3.92 12.29
CA PRO A 135 16.28 -5.26 11.73
C PRO A 135 14.92 -5.45 11.05
N THR A 136 13.93 -4.63 11.40
CA THR A 136 12.59 -4.63 10.81
C THR A 136 12.54 -4.17 9.35
N GLY A 137 13.67 -3.79 8.74
CA GLY A 137 13.75 -3.34 7.35
C GLY A 137 13.82 -1.83 7.16
N LEU A 138 14.19 -1.05 8.20
CA LEU A 138 14.42 0.39 8.08
C LEU A 138 15.85 0.64 7.62
N PHE A 139 16.02 1.36 6.52
CA PHE A 139 17.30 1.70 5.90
C PHE A 139 17.52 3.22 5.81
N GLU A 140 18.78 3.63 5.78
CA GLU A 140 19.23 5.00 5.51
C GLU A 140 20.10 5.02 4.25
N ALA A 141 19.84 5.94 3.33
CA ALA A 141 20.76 6.24 2.24
C ALA A 141 21.90 7.14 2.73
N LEU A 142 23.15 6.74 2.54
CA LEU A 142 24.31 7.46 3.08
C LEU A 142 25.10 8.20 1.99
N ARG A 143 25.41 7.52 0.88
CA ARG A 143 26.29 8.04 -0.17
C ARG A 143 25.77 7.70 -1.56
N PRO A 144 26.00 8.57 -2.57
CA PRO A 144 25.66 8.25 -3.95
C PRO A 144 26.33 6.95 -4.40
N GLY A 145 25.57 6.10 -5.08
CA GLY A 145 26.04 4.79 -5.50
C GLY A 145 24.90 3.82 -5.78
N ARG A 146 25.24 2.58 -6.08
CA ARG A 146 24.28 1.51 -6.34
C ARG A 146 24.64 0.30 -5.48
N THR A 147 23.65 -0.25 -4.78
CA THR A 147 23.82 -1.44 -3.92
C THR A 147 22.64 -2.39 -4.08
N GLU A 148 22.74 -3.61 -3.55
CA GLU A 148 21.62 -4.55 -3.49
C GLU A 148 21.13 -4.73 -2.06
N LEU A 149 19.83 -4.56 -1.89
CA LEU A 149 19.06 -5.04 -0.77
C LEU A 149 18.77 -6.54 -0.97
N VAL A 150 19.18 -7.36 -0.01
CA VAL A 150 18.86 -8.78 0.06
C VAL A 150 17.80 -8.99 1.13
N VAL A 151 16.67 -9.56 0.74
CA VAL A 151 15.55 -9.87 1.64
C VAL A 151 15.27 -11.35 1.65
N ARG A 152 15.23 -11.95 2.83
CA ARG A 152 15.05 -13.39 3.01
C ARG A 152 13.88 -13.67 3.93
N THR A 153 13.05 -14.64 3.54
CA THR A 153 12.04 -15.27 4.39
C THR A 153 12.43 -16.74 4.57
N PRO A 154 11.75 -17.51 5.44
CA PRO A 154 11.99 -18.95 5.54
C PRO A 154 11.79 -19.72 4.23
N THR A 155 11.11 -19.15 3.24
CA THR A 155 10.72 -19.83 2.00
C THR A 155 11.23 -19.19 0.71
N SER A 156 11.78 -17.97 0.75
CA SER A 156 12.18 -17.22 -0.44
C SER A 156 13.32 -16.23 -0.16
N GLU A 157 14.14 -15.95 -1.18
CA GLU A 157 15.08 -14.82 -1.21
C GLU A 157 14.70 -13.90 -2.37
N ARG A 158 14.81 -12.58 -2.16
CA ARG A 158 14.69 -11.58 -3.21
C ARG A 158 15.79 -10.55 -3.09
N ARG A 159 16.36 -10.18 -4.24
CA ARG A 159 17.32 -9.09 -4.36
C ARG A 159 16.67 -7.92 -5.06
N VAL A 160 16.99 -6.73 -4.57
CA VAL A 160 16.48 -5.47 -5.08
C VAL A 160 17.64 -4.50 -5.18
N THR A 161 17.89 -3.99 -6.37
CA THR A 161 18.85 -2.89 -6.54
C THR A 161 18.27 -1.62 -5.89
N ILE A 162 19.06 -0.97 -5.03
CA ILE A 162 18.86 0.41 -4.59
C ILE A 162 19.92 1.30 -5.24
N GLN A 163 19.48 2.40 -5.83
CA GLN A 163 20.30 3.51 -6.27
C GLN A 163 20.19 4.63 -5.24
N VAL A 164 21.32 5.16 -4.80
CA VAL A 164 21.39 6.44 -4.09
C VAL A 164 21.91 7.47 -5.09
N ALA A 165 21.11 8.50 -5.36
CA ALA A 165 21.46 9.60 -6.23
C ALA A 165 22.38 10.60 -5.51
N GLY A 166 22.67 11.72 -6.19
CA GLY A 166 23.34 12.87 -5.56
C GLY A 166 22.52 13.49 -4.43
N ARG A 167 23.08 14.52 -3.79
CA ARG A 167 22.38 15.29 -2.75
C ARG A 167 21.02 15.76 -3.28
N ALA A 168 19.96 15.48 -2.53
CA ALA A 168 18.65 16.01 -2.88
C ALA A 168 18.67 17.54 -2.86
N GLU A 169 17.82 18.13 -3.68
CA GLU A 169 17.60 19.58 -3.61
C GLU A 169 17.10 19.98 -2.22
N THR A 170 17.43 21.21 -1.81
CA THR A 170 16.91 21.76 -0.56
C THR A 170 15.41 21.94 -0.72
N PRO A 171 14.56 21.40 0.17
CA PRO A 171 13.13 21.56 0.02
C PRO A 171 12.70 23.02 0.10
N MET A 172 11.65 23.36 -0.65
CA MET A 172 10.96 24.64 -0.50
C MET A 172 10.53 24.82 0.97
N MET A 173 10.74 26.03 1.50
CA MET A 173 10.23 26.38 2.82
C MET A 173 8.71 26.40 2.81
N ALA A 174 8.09 25.57 3.64
CA ALA A 174 6.66 25.54 3.76
C ALA A 174 6.11 26.68 4.63
N VAL A 175 4.93 27.16 4.29
CA VAL A 175 4.24 28.25 5.01
C VAL A 175 2.97 27.73 5.68
N PRO A 176 2.51 28.34 6.80
CA PRO A 176 1.22 28.01 7.38
C PRO A 176 0.08 28.18 6.37
N HIS A 177 -0.89 27.27 6.35
CA HIS A 177 -2.10 27.37 5.52
C HIS A 177 -2.87 28.69 5.66
N SER A 178 -2.76 29.39 6.79
CA SER A 178 -3.34 30.72 7.01
C SER A 178 -2.67 31.84 6.20
N THR A 179 -1.47 31.60 5.67
CA THR A 179 -0.70 32.58 4.86
C THR A 179 -1.18 32.60 3.42
N VAL A 180 -1.68 31.46 2.92
CA VAL A 180 -2.23 31.33 1.57
C VAL A 180 -3.73 31.61 1.65
N ARG A 181 -4.20 32.64 0.96
CA ARG A 181 -5.65 32.97 0.94
C ARG A 181 -6.38 32.36 -0.23
N GLU A 182 -5.69 32.23 -1.35
CA GLU A 182 -6.28 31.85 -2.63
C GLU A 182 -5.27 31.13 -3.51
N ILE A 183 -5.75 30.16 -4.28
CA ILE A 183 -5.03 29.45 -5.33
C ILE A 183 -5.93 29.48 -6.58
N VAL A 184 -5.47 30.18 -7.62
CA VAL A 184 -6.14 30.27 -8.91
C VAL A 184 -5.31 29.50 -9.94
N ALA A 185 -5.91 28.49 -10.55
CA ALA A 185 -5.25 27.66 -11.55
C ALA A 185 -6.28 27.08 -12.52
N LYS A 186 -5.89 26.77 -13.76
CA LYS A 186 -6.78 25.99 -14.64
C LYS A 186 -6.86 24.52 -14.16
N GLU A 187 -5.69 23.94 -13.91
CA GLU A 187 -5.48 22.58 -13.44
C GLU A 187 -4.56 22.60 -12.22
N LEU A 188 -4.93 21.85 -11.20
CA LEU A 188 -4.29 21.85 -9.89
C LEU A 188 -4.01 20.42 -9.44
N LEU A 189 -2.78 20.15 -9.00
CA LEU A 189 -2.40 18.92 -8.33
C LEU A 189 -2.16 19.21 -6.84
N PHE A 190 -2.97 18.61 -5.98
CA PHE A 190 -2.68 18.50 -4.56
C PHE A 190 -1.91 17.22 -4.26
N VAL A 191 -0.81 17.33 -3.53
CA VAL A 191 -0.06 16.20 -2.98
C VAL A 191 -0.16 16.22 -1.46
N GLY A 192 -0.95 15.30 -0.92
CA GLY A 192 -1.22 15.15 0.49
C GLY A 192 -0.12 14.41 1.24
N HIS A 193 0.35 14.99 2.35
CA HIS A 193 1.51 14.52 3.12
C HIS A 193 2.70 14.26 2.20
N ALA A 194 3.35 15.32 1.72
CA ALA A 194 4.59 15.20 0.96
C ALA A 194 5.80 14.81 1.84
N ASN A 195 5.59 14.66 3.16
CA ASN A 195 6.59 14.25 4.15
C ASN A 195 6.52 12.78 4.55
N LEU A 196 7.70 12.23 4.86
CA LEU A 196 7.96 10.85 5.25
C LEU A 196 7.47 10.57 6.69
N ASP A 197 7.43 9.31 7.10
CA ASP A 197 7.37 8.82 8.49
C ASP A 197 6.12 9.07 9.34
N GLY A 198 5.19 9.93 8.92
CA GLY A 198 3.93 10.15 9.66
C GLY A 198 2.69 9.46 9.10
N PHE A 199 2.63 9.30 7.77
CA PHE A 199 1.36 9.06 7.07
C PHE A 199 1.42 7.91 6.06
N ASP A 200 2.47 7.87 5.22
CA ASP A 200 2.78 6.73 4.35
C ASP A 200 4.18 6.22 4.72
N HIS A 201 4.31 5.58 5.88
CA HIS A 201 5.62 5.09 6.36
C HIS A 201 6.21 3.99 5.47
N THR A 202 5.39 3.33 4.65
CA THR A 202 5.88 2.41 3.63
C THR A 202 6.15 3.11 2.31
N ALA A 203 5.92 4.43 2.17
CA ALA A 203 6.05 5.21 0.95
C ALA A 203 5.45 4.52 -0.30
N VAL A 204 4.35 3.79 -0.12
CA VAL A 204 3.78 2.94 -1.18
C VAL A 204 3.21 3.80 -2.33
N ALA A 205 2.72 5.00 -2.02
CA ALA A 205 2.17 5.94 -3.00
C ALA A 205 3.24 6.75 -3.74
N LYS A 206 4.49 6.81 -3.22
CA LYS A 206 5.56 7.67 -3.74
C LYS A 206 5.79 7.53 -5.25
N PRO A 207 5.92 6.33 -5.85
CA PRO A 207 6.17 6.23 -7.28
C PRO A 207 5.04 6.84 -8.14
N GLY A 208 3.79 6.70 -7.70
CA GLY A 208 2.64 7.32 -8.36
C GLY A 208 2.64 8.83 -8.21
N ILE A 209 2.97 9.34 -7.02
CA ILE A 209 3.07 10.77 -6.72
C ILE A 209 4.16 11.43 -7.55
N ASP A 210 5.39 10.90 -7.52
CA ASP A 210 6.53 11.47 -8.25
C ASP A 210 6.23 11.57 -9.76
N ARG A 211 5.61 10.53 -10.33
CA ARG A 211 5.21 10.52 -11.74
C ARG A 211 4.19 11.63 -12.02
N LEU A 212 3.16 11.75 -11.20
CA LEU A 212 2.12 12.78 -11.37
C LEU A 212 2.68 14.20 -11.23
N VAL A 213 3.62 14.42 -10.30
CA VAL A 213 4.27 15.73 -10.15
C VAL A 213 5.09 16.07 -11.40
N GLN A 214 5.85 15.11 -11.94
CA GLN A 214 6.58 15.32 -13.19
C GLN A 214 5.64 15.62 -14.36
N GLU A 215 4.54 14.89 -14.48
CA GLU A 215 3.50 15.13 -15.50
C GLU A 215 2.87 16.52 -15.33
N ALA A 216 2.50 16.90 -14.10
CA ALA A 216 1.93 18.19 -13.77
C ALA A 216 2.87 19.34 -14.15
N LYS A 217 4.14 19.28 -13.75
CA LYS A 217 5.15 20.30 -14.10
C LYS A 217 5.37 20.39 -15.60
N LYS A 218 5.45 19.25 -16.29
CA LYS A 218 5.59 19.21 -17.75
C LYS A 218 4.42 19.89 -18.46
N ASN A 219 3.21 19.77 -17.90
CA ASN A 219 1.99 20.35 -18.46
C ASN A 219 1.68 21.77 -17.93
N GLY A 220 2.54 22.35 -17.08
CA GLY A 220 2.32 23.67 -16.49
C GLY A 220 1.14 23.72 -15.50
N TRP A 221 0.80 22.61 -14.86
CA TRP A 221 -0.21 22.57 -13.80
C TRP A 221 0.37 23.14 -12.51
N THR A 222 -0.47 23.79 -11.70
CA THR A 222 -0.07 24.22 -10.36
C THR A 222 0.05 23.01 -9.44
N VAL A 223 1.16 22.90 -8.72
CA VAL A 223 1.46 21.81 -7.78
C VAL A 223 1.50 22.36 -6.37
N VAL A 224 0.67 21.81 -5.48
CA VAL A 224 0.57 22.20 -4.08
C VAL A 224 0.85 21.00 -3.20
N TYR A 225 1.82 21.13 -2.31
CA TYR A 225 2.13 20.11 -1.32
C TYR A 225 1.57 20.47 0.03
N TRP A 226 0.90 19.51 0.64
CA TRP A 226 0.53 19.55 2.06
C TRP A 226 1.62 18.85 2.86
N VAL A 227 2.24 19.60 3.76
CA VAL A 227 3.36 19.13 4.58
C VAL A 227 3.00 19.15 6.06
N SER A 228 3.74 18.35 6.81
CA SER A 228 3.67 18.25 8.27
C SER A 228 4.86 18.98 8.90
N GLN A 229 4.61 19.66 10.03
CA GLN A 229 5.68 20.13 10.91
C GLN A 229 6.22 19.01 11.79
N GLU A 230 5.39 18.03 12.14
CA GLU A 230 5.78 16.88 12.97
C GLU A 230 6.76 15.96 12.21
N TYR A 231 6.58 15.86 10.89
CA TYR A 231 7.43 15.04 10.03
C TYR A 231 8.16 15.91 9.00
N PRO A 232 9.41 16.35 9.28
CA PRO A 232 10.09 17.33 8.44
C PRO A 232 10.70 16.75 7.16
N ASP A 233 10.94 15.44 7.12
CA ASP A 233 11.61 14.80 5.99
C ASP A 233 10.67 14.70 4.79
N TRP A 234 11.12 15.14 3.61
CA TRP A 234 10.33 15.05 2.39
C TRP A 234 10.53 13.69 1.75
N TYR A 235 9.45 12.99 1.38
CA TYR A 235 9.58 11.79 0.57
C TYR A 235 9.28 12.02 -0.90
N THR A 236 8.82 13.19 -1.34
CA THR A 236 8.65 13.49 -2.77
C THR A 236 10.01 13.73 -3.43
N ALA A 237 10.20 13.21 -4.65
CA ALA A 237 11.46 13.37 -5.39
C ALA A 237 11.66 14.84 -5.82
N ASP A 238 10.58 15.46 -6.29
CA ASP A 238 10.54 16.90 -6.51
C ASP A 238 10.21 17.61 -5.20
N ARG A 239 11.11 18.50 -4.77
CA ARG A 239 11.00 19.23 -3.50
C ARG A 239 10.68 20.72 -3.67
N HIS A 240 10.22 21.10 -4.87
CA HIS A 240 9.95 22.48 -5.26
C HIS A 240 8.56 22.59 -5.91
N PRO A 241 7.47 22.36 -5.16
CA PRO A 241 6.11 22.64 -5.63
C PRO A 241 5.93 24.15 -5.85
N ASP A 242 4.82 24.58 -6.45
CA ASP A 242 4.47 26.01 -6.50
C ASP A 242 4.08 26.53 -5.11
N TYR A 243 3.50 25.66 -4.28
CA TYR A 243 3.19 25.93 -2.89
C TYR A 243 3.55 24.75 -2.01
N ALA A 244 4.28 25.01 -0.92
CA ALA A 244 4.45 24.09 0.19
C ALA A 244 3.69 24.64 1.40
N ILE A 245 2.63 23.94 1.83
CA ILE A 245 1.68 24.43 2.82
C ILE A 245 1.60 23.48 4.01
N ILE A 246 1.79 24.02 5.21
CA ILE A 246 1.71 23.28 6.47
C ILE A 246 0.25 23.05 6.84
N SER A 247 -0.19 21.79 6.79
CA SER A 247 -1.51 21.33 7.24
C SER A 247 -1.48 19.82 7.56
N GLU A 248 -1.54 19.48 8.85
CA GLU A 248 -1.41 18.10 9.34
C GLU A 248 -2.54 17.21 8.87
N GLY A 249 -3.80 17.65 8.95
CA GLY A 249 -4.95 16.86 8.48
C GLY A 249 -5.41 17.24 7.07
N GLN A 250 -4.66 18.12 6.38
CA GLN A 250 -4.99 18.73 5.09
C GLN A 250 -6.28 19.59 5.11
N GLU A 251 -6.75 19.96 6.30
CA GLU A 251 -7.74 21.03 6.45
C GLU A 251 -7.15 22.39 6.02
N HIS A 252 -7.97 23.18 5.33
CA HIS A 252 -7.61 24.53 4.94
C HIS A 252 -8.86 25.38 4.71
N GLN A 253 -8.72 26.70 4.79
CA GLN A 253 -9.75 27.65 4.36
C GLN A 253 -9.31 28.44 3.10
N ILE A 254 -8.29 27.92 2.40
CA ILE A 254 -7.79 28.50 1.16
C ILE A 254 -8.90 28.50 0.11
N ARG A 255 -9.11 29.65 -0.54
CA ARG A 255 -9.98 29.74 -1.72
C ARG A 255 -9.33 29.00 -2.88
N VAL A 256 -10.00 28.00 -3.42
CA VAL A 256 -9.54 27.29 -4.63
C VAL A 256 -10.43 27.67 -5.80
N GLU A 257 -9.81 28.12 -6.88
CA GLU A 257 -10.44 28.38 -8.16
C GLU A 257 -9.73 27.59 -9.26
N ALA A 258 -10.33 26.45 -9.62
CA ALA A 258 -9.84 25.56 -10.67
C ALA A 258 -10.97 24.77 -11.35
N GLN A 259 -10.72 24.32 -12.57
CA GLN A 259 -11.68 23.49 -13.31
C GLN A 259 -11.46 21.99 -13.06
N ARG A 260 -10.18 21.59 -12.96
CA ARG A 260 -9.76 20.23 -12.69
C ARG A 260 -8.76 20.19 -11.55
N ILE A 261 -9.05 19.37 -10.55
CA ILE A 261 -8.22 19.20 -9.36
C ILE A 261 -7.90 17.72 -9.19
N VAL A 262 -6.62 17.40 -9.13
CA VAL A 262 -6.09 16.05 -8.93
C VAL A 262 -5.63 15.94 -7.48
N PHE A 263 -6.11 14.94 -6.75
CA PHE A 263 -5.73 14.67 -5.36
C PHE A 263 -4.85 13.42 -5.30
N ALA A 264 -3.56 13.61 -5.06
CA ALA A 264 -2.59 12.55 -4.86
C ALA A 264 -2.06 12.56 -3.42
N GLY A 265 -1.47 11.46 -2.98
CA GLY A 265 -1.06 11.27 -1.58
C GLY A 265 -2.24 11.22 -0.63
N GLY A 266 -1.96 11.25 0.68
CA GLY A 266 -2.99 11.19 1.70
C GLY A 266 -3.65 9.83 1.89
N GLY A 267 -4.20 9.63 3.09
CA GLY A 267 -4.98 8.43 3.41
C GLY A 267 -6.37 8.53 2.80
N PHE A 268 -6.75 7.52 2.01
CA PHE A 268 -7.95 7.54 1.17
C PHE A 268 -9.24 7.95 1.91
N MET A 269 -9.48 7.44 3.13
CA MET A 269 -10.70 7.68 3.90
C MET A 269 -10.57 8.77 4.99
N PHE A 270 -9.43 9.47 5.02
CA PHE A 270 -9.13 10.50 6.02
C PHE A 270 -8.66 11.78 5.35
N CYS A 271 -7.36 12.00 5.24
CA CYS A 271 -6.78 13.29 4.88
C CYS A 271 -7.18 13.72 3.46
N LEU A 272 -7.29 12.76 2.53
CA LEU A 272 -7.76 13.02 1.18
C LEU A 272 -9.24 13.44 1.15
N VAL A 273 -10.10 12.83 1.97
CA VAL A 273 -11.50 13.26 2.10
C VAL A 273 -11.59 14.68 2.66
N ARG A 274 -10.82 15.00 3.71
CA ARG A 274 -10.83 16.33 4.33
C ARG A 274 -10.42 17.43 3.36
N ASN A 275 -9.36 17.18 2.60
CA ASN A 275 -8.88 18.10 1.58
C ASN A 275 -9.95 18.32 0.48
N ALA A 276 -10.50 17.23 -0.06
CA ALA A 276 -11.56 17.30 -1.06
C ALA A 276 -12.80 18.03 -0.52
N GLN A 277 -13.18 17.82 0.74
CA GLN A 277 -14.28 18.49 1.40
C GLN A 277 -14.07 20.01 1.48
N MET A 278 -12.93 20.45 2.01
CA MET A 278 -12.65 21.88 2.17
C MET A 278 -12.49 22.59 0.82
N THR A 279 -11.84 21.93 -0.14
CA THR A 279 -11.72 22.42 -1.52
C THR A 279 -13.08 22.59 -2.17
N LEU A 280 -13.92 21.54 -2.13
CA LEU A 280 -15.26 21.58 -2.74
C LEU A 280 -16.15 22.62 -2.07
N HIS A 281 -16.11 22.72 -0.74
CA HIS A 281 -16.90 23.68 0.01
C HIS A 281 -16.58 25.11 -0.41
N SER A 282 -15.29 25.45 -0.49
CA SER A 282 -14.82 26.75 -0.96
C SER A 282 -15.32 27.05 -2.38
N MET A 283 -15.19 26.10 -3.31
CA MET A 283 -15.59 26.27 -4.71
C MET A 283 -17.10 26.51 -4.85
N LEU A 284 -17.92 25.75 -4.12
CA LEU A 284 -19.37 25.85 -4.16
C LEU A 284 -19.87 27.16 -3.56
N LYS A 285 -19.35 27.57 -2.39
CA LYS A 285 -19.78 28.81 -1.73
C LYS A 285 -19.57 30.07 -2.55
N ARG A 286 -18.55 30.07 -3.41
CA ARG A 286 -18.17 31.21 -4.22
C ARG A 286 -18.75 31.15 -5.64
N ASN A 287 -19.52 30.10 -5.96
CA ASN A 287 -20.11 29.84 -7.28
C ASN A 287 -19.06 29.91 -8.41
N VAL A 288 -17.87 29.35 -8.16
CA VAL A 288 -16.68 29.53 -8.99
C VAL A 288 -16.84 28.90 -10.38
N ALA A 289 -17.42 27.70 -10.44
CA ALA A 289 -17.61 26.99 -11.69
C ALA A 289 -18.88 26.15 -11.64
N PRO A 290 -19.69 26.14 -12.72
CA PRO A 290 -20.83 25.22 -12.85
C PRO A 290 -20.38 23.77 -13.08
N ARG A 291 -19.11 23.54 -13.40
CA ARG A 291 -18.54 22.22 -13.63
C ARG A 291 -17.23 22.09 -12.86
N ILE A 292 -17.19 21.11 -11.96
CA ILE A 292 -16.05 20.81 -11.11
C ILE A 292 -15.59 19.40 -11.43
N HIS A 293 -14.29 19.21 -11.65
CA HIS A 293 -13.71 17.90 -11.93
C HIS A 293 -12.67 17.53 -10.87
N PHE A 294 -12.99 16.56 -10.02
CA PHE A 294 -12.08 15.98 -9.04
C PHE A 294 -11.54 14.64 -9.54
N VAL A 295 -10.23 14.45 -9.44
CA VAL A 295 -9.54 13.27 -9.95
C VAL A 295 -8.72 12.61 -8.84
N PHE A 296 -8.91 11.31 -8.69
CA PHE A 296 -8.29 10.47 -7.67
C PHE A 296 -7.48 9.35 -8.33
N PRO A 297 -6.20 9.57 -8.63
CA PRO A 297 -5.30 8.55 -9.19
C PRO A 297 -4.97 7.47 -8.16
N ALA A 298 -5.56 6.28 -8.31
CA ALA A 298 -5.51 5.22 -7.31
C ALA A 298 -4.09 4.68 -7.07
N GLN A 299 -3.18 4.82 -8.03
CA GLN A 299 -1.77 4.45 -7.92
C GLN A 299 -0.93 5.43 -7.10
N ALA A 300 -1.48 6.58 -6.73
CA ALA A 300 -0.80 7.63 -5.97
C ALA A 300 -1.51 7.93 -4.64
N ILE A 301 -2.44 7.07 -4.23
CA ILE A 301 -3.22 7.22 -2.99
C ILE A 301 -3.03 5.94 -2.18
N TRP A 302 -2.75 6.09 -0.89
CA TRP A 302 -2.61 4.95 0.02
C TRP A 302 -3.85 4.77 0.90
N ARG A 303 -4.01 3.55 1.40
CA ARG A 303 -5.06 3.16 2.34
C ARG A 303 -4.45 2.27 3.42
N GLY A 304 -4.67 2.65 4.68
CA GLY A 304 -4.37 1.81 5.83
C GLY A 304 -5.47 0.76 6.12
N PRO A 305 -5.23 -0.18 7.04
CA PRO A 305 -6.26 -1.13 7.47
C PRO A 305 -7.48 -0.41 8.05
N ALA A 306 -8.68 -0.97 7.86
CA ALA A 306 -9.93 -0.36 8.30
C ALA A 306 -9.98 -0.06 9.82
N ASP A 307 -9.25 -0.85 10.62
CA ASP A 307 -9.36 -0.86 12.09
C ASP A 307 -8.08 -0.45 12.85
N ALA A 308 -7.02 -0.01 12.15
CA ALA A 308 -5.72 0.22 12.80
C ALA A 308 -5.44 1.70 13.11
N ARG A 309 -5.62 2.08 14.38
CA ARG A 309 -4.59 2.83 15.12
C ARG A 309 -4.04 1.84 16.17
N PRO A 310 -2.72 1.59 16.25
CA PRO A 310 -1.67 2.57 16.07
C PRO A 310 -0.68 2.23 14.94
N TYR A 311 -0.04 3.28 14.45
CA TYR A 311 1.15 3.19 13.60
C TYR A 311 2.24 2.29 14.22
N PRO A 312 3.07 1.63 13.40
CA PRO A 312 2.99 1.48 11.93
C PRO A 312 2.10 0.30 11.50
N ALA A 313 1.21 0.51 10.51
CA ALA A 313 0.32 -0.52 9.94
C ALA A 313 0.49 -0.63 8.41
N PRO A 314 0.53 -1.84 7.81
CA PRO A 314 0.86 -2.00 6.39
C PRO A 314 -0.07 -1.17 5.48
N MET A 315 0.51 -0.24 4.72
CA MET A 315 -0.21 0.59 3.76
C MET A 315 -0.25 -0.09 2.39
N ALA A 316 -1.42 -0.02 1.74
CA ALA A 316 -1.61 -0.50 0.38
C ALA A 316 -2.05 0.64 -0.54
N LEU A 317 -1.75 0.52 -1.83
CA LEU A 317 -2.28 1.44 -2.84
C LEU A 317 -3.80 1.27 -2.96
N LEU A 318 -4.50 2.37 -3.27
CA LEU A 318 -5.93 2.34 -3.53
C LEU A 318 -6.29 1.39 -4.68
N THR A 319 -5.42 1.24 -5.69
CA THR A 319 -5.57 0.23 -6.77
C THR A 319 -5.80 -1.18 -6.23
N THR A 320 -5.22 -1.52 -5.07
CA THR A 320 -5.41 -2.83 -4.44
C THR A 320 -6.83 -3.00 -3.91
N SER A 321 -7.51 -1.91 -3.49
CA SER A 321 -8.91 -1.98 -3.09
C SER A 321 -9.82 -2.25 -4.29
N PHE A 322 -9.58 -1.55 -5.41
CA PHE A 322 -10.34 -1.76 -6.64
C PHE A 322 -10.13 -3.17 -7.22
N ALA A 323 -8.88 -3.65 -7.25
CA ALA A 323 -8.54 -4.98 -7.76
C ALA A 323 -9.13 -6.14 -6.94
N ARG A 324 -9.56 -5.91 -5.69
CA ARG A 324 -10.25 -6.92 -4.87
C ARG A 324 -11.73 -7.07 -5.23
N CYS A 325 -12.31 -6.09 -5.91
CA CYS A 325 -13.69 -6.13 -6.34
C CYS A 325 -13.81 -6.95 -7.62
N ALA A 326 -14.88 -7.74 -7.73
CA ALA A 326 -15.08 -8.64 -8.86
C ALA A 326 -15.31 -7.90 -10.20
N ASN A 327 -15.82 -6.66 -10.14
CA ASN A 327 -16.10 -5.82 -11.30
C ASN A 327 -16.29 -4.35 -10.86
N ASP A 328 -16.41 -3.44 -11.84
CA ASP A 328 -16.57 -2.01 -11.62
C ASP A 328 -17.83 -1.65 -10.82
N ALA A 329 -18.95 -2.35 -11.02
CA ALA A 329 -20.16 -2.09 -10.25
C ALA A 329 -19.95 -2.35 -8.75
N ARG A 330 -19.29 -3.47 -8.42
CA ARG A 330 -18.92 -3.80 -7.04
C ARG A 330 -17.88 -2.85 -6.48
N ALA A 331 -16.89 -2.43 -7.27
CA ALA A 331 -15.91 -1.43 -6.84
C ALA A 331 -16.55 -0.07 -6.54
N TYR A 332 -17.53 0.33 -7.37
CA TYR A 332 -18.34 1.50 -7.12
C TYR A 332 -19.09 1.40 -5.79
N ASP A 333 -19.81 0.30 -5.54
CA ASP A 333 -20.62 0.14 -4.34
C ASP A 333 -19.76 -0.03 -3.05
N GLU A 334 -18.64 -0.76 -3.12
CA GLU A 334 -17.82 -1.10 -1.93
C GLU A 334 -16.68 -0.11 -1.63
N VAL A 335 -16.17 0.61 -2.63
CA VAL A 335 -15.04 1.54 -2.45
C VAL A 335 -15.49 2.99 -2.60
N VAL A 336 -16.26 3.29 -3.65
CA VAL A 336 -16.53 4.68 -4.04
C VAL A 336 -17.73 5.27 -3.30
N VAL A 337 -18.83 4.54 -3.16
CA VAL A 337 -20.00 5.02 -2.41
C VAL A 337 -19.61 5.38 -0.96
N PRO A 338 -18.88 4.53 -0.20
CA PRO A 338 -18.44 4.91 1.15
C PRO A 338 -17.54 6.14 1.17
N PHE A 339 -16.68 6.31 0.18
CA PHE A 339 -15.83 7.49 0.04
C PHE A 339 -16.67 8.75 -0.20
N LEU A 340 -17.63 8.70 -1.13
CA LEU A 340 -18.50 9.83 -1.46
C LEU A 340 -19.46 10.17 -0.32
N ASP A 341 -20.03 9.18 0.35
CA ASP A 341 -20.86 9.39 1.54
C ASP A 341 -20.05 10.11 2.62
N ARG A 342 -18.79 9.69 2.83
CA ARG A 342 -17.90 10.35 3.80
C ARG A 342 -17.54 11.76 3.37
N MET A 343 -17.27 11.98 2.09
CA MET A 343 -16.94 13.30 1.54
C MET A 343 -18.14 14.26 1.57
N ILE A 344 -19.33 13.83 1.20
CA ILE A 344 -20.48 14.71 0.98
C ILE A 344 -21.40 14.77 2.19
N MET A 345 -21.69 13.62 2.81
CA MET A 345 -22.71 13.50 3.85
C MET A 345 -22.11 13.61 5.26
N GLN A 346 -20.84 13.22 5.44
CA GLN A 346 -20.15 13.23 6.75
C GLN A 346 -19.18 14.41 6.85
N PHE A 347 -19.68 15.63 6.71
CA PHE A 347 -18.90 16.86 6.89
C PHE A 347 -19.17 17.47 8.28
N PRO A 348 -18.17 17.64 9.16
CA PRO A 348 -16.74 17.32 9.00
C PRO A 348 -16.37 15.86 9.33
N VAL A 349 -15.35 15.32 8.64
CA VAL A 349 -14.88 13.95 8.91
C VAL A 349 -14.10 13.88 10.23
N ALA A 350 -14.63 13.06 11.15
CA ALA A 350 -14.08 12.83 12.48
C ALA A 350 -13.93 14.12 13.32
N GLY A 351 -14.83 15.09 13.12
CA GLY A 351 -14.84 16.34 13.89
C GLY A 351 -13.80 17.38 13.45
N TYR A 352 -13.23 17.25 12.24
CA TYR A 352 -12.26 18.22 11.70
C TYR A 352 -12.71 18.86 10.37
N PRO A 353 -12.63 20.19 10.23
CA PRO A 353 -12.19 21.13 11.26
C PRO A 353 -13.20 21.18 12.43
N ALA A 354 -12.72 21.56 13.62
CA ALA A 354 -13.55 21.65 14.83
C ALA A 354 -14.75 22.59 14.64
N ASP A 355 -14.55 23.65 13.85
CA ASP A 355 -15.59 24.58 13.41
C ASP A 355 -15.83 24.39 11.90
N PRO A 356 -16.70 23.44 11.50
CA PRO A 356 -16.98 23.18 10.09
C PRO A 356 -17.70 24.37 9.42
N PRO A 357 -17.28 24.77 8.22
CA PRO A 357 -17.97 25.77 7.43
C PRO A 357 -19.47 25.45 7.18
N ALA A 358 -20.37 26.38 7.51
CA ALA A 358 -21.80 26.26 7.20
C ALA A 358 -22.16 26.95 5.86
N PRO A 359 -23.13 26.46 5.07
CA PRO A 359 -23.90 25.23 5.29
C PRO A 359 -23.09 23.97 4.95
N PRO A 360 -23.53 22.78 5.39
CA PRO A 360 -22.90 21.51 5.04
C PRO A 360 -22.80 21.28 3.52
N LEU A 361 -21.83 20.47 3.11
CA LEU A 361 -21.63 20.12 1.69
C LEU A 361 -22.86 19.47 1.05
N SER A 362 -23.57 18.62 1.80
CA SER A 362 -24.82 17.98 1.35
C SER A 362 -25.85 18.99 0.84
N ASP A 363 -25.95 20.14 1.52
CA ASP A 363 -26.92 21.19 1.23
C ASP A 363 -26.46 22.04 0.04
N LEU A 364 -25.16 22.32 -0.04
CA LEU A 364 -24.56 23.02 -1.19
C LEU A 364 -24.69 22.20 -2.48
N LEU A 365 -24.68 20.87 -2.38
CA LEU A 365 -24.75 19.92 -3.48
C LEU A 365 -26.16 19.37 -3.74
N LYS A 366 -27.20 19.86 -3.05
CA LYS A 366 -28.55 19.28 -3.14
C LYS A 366 -29.10 19.24 -4.58
N ASP A 367 -28.77 20.28 -5.37
CA ASP A 367 -29.23 20.44 -6.76
C ASP A 367 -28.14 20.09 -7.78
N TRP A 368 -27.03 19.49 -7.37
CA TRP A 368 -25.92 19.16 -8.27
C TRP A 368 -26.06 17.76 -8.84
N ASN A 369 -25.73 17.62 -10.12
CA ASN A 369 -25.47 16.32 -10.72
C ASN A 369 -24.07 15.84 -10.30
N ILE A 370 -23.98 14.64 -9.71
CA ILE A 370 -22.72 14.05 -9.25
C ILE A 370 -22.49 12.76 -10.03
N VAL A 371 -21.43 12.74 -10.83
CA VAL A 371 -21.10 11.64 -11.73
C VAL A 371 -19.77 11.05 -11.32
N VAL A 372 -19.71 9.72 -11.27
CA VAL A 372 -18.49 8.96 -10.97
C VAL A 372 -18.01 8.27 -12.22
N ARG A 373 -16.71 8.30 -12.45
CA ARG A 373 -16.06 7.70 -13.63
C ARG A 373 -14.82 6.90 -13.28
N PHE A 374 -14.63 5.74 -13.91
CA PHE A 374 -13.40 4.92 -13.82
C PHE A 374 -12.68 4.91 -15.18
N GLY A 375 -11.91 5.97 -15.46
CA GLY A 375 -11.38 6.22 -16.81
C GLY A 375 -12.50 6.14 -17.87
N ASP A 376 -12.22 5.51 -19.02
CA ASP A 376 -13.21 5.45 -20.12
C ASP A 376 -14.17 4.25 -20.05
N ARG A 377 -14.06 3.39 -19.03
CA ARG A 377 -14.73 2.07 -19.02
C ARG A 377 -16.05 2.05 -18.26
N PHE A 378 -16.22 2.93 -17.28
CA PHE A 378 -17.38 2.92 -16.39
C PHE A 378 -17.76 4.34 -16.00
N GLU A 379 -19.06 4.63 -16.06
CA GLU A 379 -19.65 5.87 -15.59
C GLU A 379 -20.97 5.57 -14.89
N ARG A 380 -21.16 6.16 -13.70
CA ARG A 380 -22.40 6.01 -12.93
C ARG A 380 -22.76 7.30 -12.23
N VAL A 381 -24.04 7.63 -12.24
CA VAL A 381 -24.57 8.79 -11.53
C VAL A 381 -24.76 8.44 -10.06
N TYR A 382 -24.06 9.15 -9.17
CA TYR A 382 -24.22 9.04 -7.72
C TYR A 382 -25.43 9.83 -7.23
N ARG A 383 -25.65 11.03 -7.79
CA ARG A 383 -26.82 11.88 -7.48
C ARG A 383 -27.25 12.62 -8.75
N ARG A 384 -28.55 12.63 -9.05
CA ARG A 384 -29.11 13.45 -10.13
C ARG A 384 -29.53 14.82 -9.58
N GLY A 385 -29.18 15.86 -10.31
CA GLY A 385 -29.55 17.25 -10.04
C GLY A 385 -29.68 18.04 -11.35
N ASP A 386 -29.39 19.34 -11.29
CA ASP A 386 -29.32 20.21 -12.47
C ASP A 386 -28.15 19.82 -13.38
N SER A 387 -28.45 19.51 -14.64
CA SER A 387 -27.45 19.18 -15.67
C SER A 387 -26.42 20.30 -15.93
N ASN A 388 -26.76 21.54 -15.60
CA ASN A 388 -25.83 22.66 -15.71
C ASN A 388 -24.82 22.71 -14.56
N LYS A 389 -25.07 22.01 -13.45
CA LYS A 389 -24.22 21.98 -12.25
C LYS A 389 -23.69 20.57 -12.04
N THR A 390 -22.44 20.32 -12.43
CA THR A 390 -21.87 18.97 -12.39
C THR A 390 -20.60 18.91 -11.56
N LEU A 391 -20.58 17.96 -10.62
CA LEU A 391 -19.36 17.47 -10.00
C LEU A 391 -19.02 16.12 -10.64
N LEU A 392 -17.95 16.09 -11.43
CA LEU A 392 -17.36 14.86 -11.95
C LEU A 392 -16.28 14.37 -10.98
N VAL A 393 -16.42 13.15 -10.52
CA VAL A 393 -15.45 12.45 -9.67
C VAL A 393 -14.85 11.29 -10.45
N GLU A 394 -13.59 11.43 -10.85
CA GLU A 394 -12.87 10.45 -11.65
C GLU A 394 -11.88 9.67 -10.78
N PHE A 395 -11.95 8.34 -10.81
CA PHE A 395 -10.91 7.45 -10.27
C PHE A 395 -10.07 6.91 -11.42
N GLN A 396 -8.76 7.15 -11.37
CA GLN A 396 -7.83 6.73 -12.43
C GLN A 396 -6.98 5.54 -12.01
N GLY A 397 -6.61 4.69 -12.96
CA GLY A 397 -5.74 3.53 -12.73
C GLY A 397 -6.39 2.39 -11.96
N VAL A 398 -7.73 2.32 -11.96
CA VAL A 398 -8.54 1.31 -11.25
C VAL A 398 -8.90 0.11 -12.09
#